data_AF-A0A6M8VEF9-F1
#
_entry.id   AF-A0A6M8VEF9-F1
#
_cell.length_a   1.000
_cell.length_b   1.000
_cell.length_c   1.000
_cell.angle_alpha   90.00
_cell.angle_beta   90.00
_cell.angle_gamma   90.00
#
_symmetry.space_group_name_H-M   'P 1'
#
loop_
_entity.id
_entity.type
_entity.pdbx_description
1 polymer ?
#
loop_
_entity_poly.entity_id
_entity_poly.type
_entity_poly.pdbx_seq_one_letter_code
_entity_poly.pdbx_strand_id
1 'polypeptide(L)'
;MKKLIIITAIIIFGISNYSNAATDYARRVDGYFYTSLRTHGTWIDVGFGTPVWRPTIIRKNWSPYYYGQWVYTNYGWYWDSYEPFGFIVYHYGRWYYDDYYGWIWIPDYEWAPAWVDWRYDDDYVGWAPLSPYAVFYVNIGIHYTYDYYVPYNHWNYVKYNRFCENNVYNYYVAPKYKYRVYNRTKVRTNYSYYDGRVRNNGVEFDRIREKVGRKIEKRNLVAVKDPNELNRQRNGNTKEREIRTYFADERDLSRDGLRDVKIEKSDRKSSLEMSRIELGKERTTDRINERKVEENRKIEKERTVEVNRNNTDRTRNDINKNRVEDEKRLQEKQKIEKRFSEIENRNNEVTKRNDVIIRNEQIKRNQDNNREERTVNNNQNEVRKENKRSNTEVIKQNTDRKVEQKIETRVNENRNRVNSNTNRDTDVRKNESGNRNETKNNTRESVNNNKTRSR
;
A
#
# COMPACT_ATOMS: atom_id res chain seq x y z
N MET A 1 -70.25 55.26 -55.91
CA MET A 1 -69.40 56.17 -55.10
C MET A 1 -69.00 55.40 -53.83
N LYS A 2 -67.72 55.29 -53.44
CA LYS A 2 -67.03 56.13 -52.42
C LYS A 2 -67.97 56.45 -51.23
N LYS A 3 -67.73 56.09 -49.96
CA LYS A 3 -66.55 55.58 -49.19
C LYS A 3 -67.08 54.52 -48.18
N LEU A 4 -66.41 53.44 -47.77
CA LEU A 4 -65.08 53.26 -47.15
C LEU A 4 -64.94 53.92 -45.76
N ILE A 5 -65.25 53.15 -44.71
CA ILE A 5 -64.70 53.30 -43.34
C ILE A 5 -64.27 51.89 -42.88
N ILE A 6 -63.13 51.82 -42.18
CA ILE A 6 -62.52 50.59 -41.67
C ILE A 6 -62.93 50.40 -40.21
N ILE A 7 -63.34 49.19 -39.83
CA ILE A 7 -63.37 48.76 -38.43
C ILE A 7 -62.30 47.68 -38.28
N THR A 8 -61.32 47.96 -37.42
CA THR A 8 -60.14 47.14 -37.20
C THR A 8 -60.48 45.86 -36.44
N ALA A 9 -60.07 44.71 -36.99
CA ALA A 9 -60.00 43.49 -36.21
C ALA A 9 -58.97 43.68 -35.09
N ILE A 10 -59.39 43.57 -33.83
CA ILE A 10 -58.47 43.57 -32.69
C ILE A 10 -57.76 42.21 -32.67
N ILE A 11 -56.63 42.15 -33.36
CA ILE A 11 -55.62 41.13 -33.12
C ILE A 11 -55.10 41.39 -31.71
N ILE A 12 -55.60 40.63 -30.73
CA ILE A 12 -54.98 40.57 -29.40
C ILE A 12 -53.62 39.92 -29.62
N PHE A 13 -52.62 40.78 -29.77
CA PHE A 13 -51.23 40.39 -29.94
C PHE A 13 -50.81 39.66 -28.67
N GLY A 14 -50.75 38.34 -28.73
CA GLY A 14 -50.20 37.50 -27.67
C GLY A 14 -48.72 37.76 -27.55
N ILE A 15 -48.34 38.89 -26.92
CA ILE A 15 -46.95 39.20 -26.57
C ILE A 15 -46.49 38.08 -25.65
N SER A 16 -45.73 37.16 -26.22
CA SER A 16 -45.13 36.07 -25.50
C SER A 16 -44.15 36.64 -24.48
N ASN A 17 -44.31 36.28 -23.21
CA ASN A 17 -43.45 36.72 -22.12
C ASN A 17 -42.08 36.01 -22.16
N TYR A 18 -41.40 36.06 -23.31
CA TYR A 18 -40.00 35.67 -23.47
C TYR A 18 -39.07 36.83 -23.13
N SER A 19 -39.22 37.35 -21.92
CA SER A 19 -38.37 38.38 -21.34
C SER A 19 -37.95 37.97 -19.93
N ASN A 20 -36.71 38.31 -19.59
CA ASN A 20 -36.10 38.30 -18.24
C ASN A 20 -35.30 37.09 -17.74
N ALA A 21 -35.11 36.02 -18.53
CA ALA A 21 -34.12 34.97 -18.21
C ALA A 21 -32.65 35.46 -18.18
N ALA A 22 -32.39 36.70 -18.62
CA ALA A 22 -31.08 37.36 -18.63
C ALA A 22 -30.95 38.50 -17.60
N THR A 23 -32.05 38.95 -16.98
CA THR A 23 -32.07 40.15 -16.11
C THR A 23 -32.00 39.83 -14.62
N ASP A 24 -32.37 38.61 -14.20
CA ASP A 24 -32.23 38.19 -12.79
C ASP A 24 -30.76 38.08 -12.34
N TYR A 25 -29.80 37.81 -13.23
CA TYR A 25 -28.38 37.74 -12.86
C TYR A 25 -27.80 39.09 -12.39
N ALA A 26 -28.48 40.21 -12.69
CA ALA A 26 -28.14 41.53 -12.12
C ALA A 26 -28.58 41.68 -10.65
N ARG A 27 -29.46 40.80 -10.15
CA ARG A 27 -29.81 40.64 -8.73
C ARG A 27 -29.14 39.39 -8.18
N ARG A 28 -27.87 39.52 -7.78
CA ARG A 28 -27.31 38.54 -6.83
C ARG A 28 -28.07 38.66 -5.52
N VAL A 29 -28.77 37.59 -5.17
CA VAL A 29 -29.26 37.35 -3.81
C VAL A 29 -28.16 36.59 -3.09
N ASP A 30 -27.63 37.16 -2.01
CA ASP A 30 -26.64 36.48 -1.17
C ASP A 30 -27.20 35.15 -0.63
N GLY A 31 -26.36 34.16 -0.40
CA GLY A 31 -26.82 32.83 -0.01
C GLY A 31 -27.58 32.10 -1.11
N TYR A 32 -27.05 32.14 -2.34
CA TYR A 32 -27.55 31.36 -3.49
C TYR A 32 -27.81 29.88 -3.14
N PHE A 33 -26.99 29.28 -2.26
CA PHE A 33 -27.23 27.90 -1.81
C PHE A 33 -28.52 27.76 -0.98
N TYR A 34 -28.76 28.66 -0.03
CA TYR A 34 -29.95 28.63 0.81
C TYR A 34 -31.23 28.82 -0.01
N THR A 35 -31.21 29.77 -0.94
CA THR A 35 -32.34 30.06 -1.84
C THR A 35 -32.56 29.00 -2.91
N SER A 36 -31.52 28.30 -3.38
CA SER A 36 -31.65 27.23 -4.38
C SER A 36 -32.08 25.89 -3.78
N LEU A 37 -31.69 25.59 -2.54
CA LEU A 37 -32.05 24.33 -1.89
C LEU A 37 -33.49 24.30 -1.33
N ARG A 38 -34.14 25.47 -1.18
CA ARG A 38 -35.52 25.61 -0.64
C ARG A 38 -36.60 24.90 -1.45
N THR A 39 -36.37 24.65 -2.74
CA THR A 39 -37.31 23.96 -3.66
C THR A 39 -37.20 22.43 -3.61
N HIS A 40 -36.20 21.91 -2.90
CA HIS A 40 -35.85 20.50 -2.86
C HIS A 40 -35.82 19.90 -1.45
N GLY A 41 -35.89 20.76 -0.42
CA GLY A 41 -35.83 20.38 0.98
C GLY A 41 -36.03 21.56 1.93
N THR A 42 -36.14 21.24 3.21
CA THR A 42 -36.40 22.17 4.31
C THR A 42 -35.11 22.59 4.99
N TRP A 43 -34.98 23.86 5.37
CA TRP A 43 -33.92 24.35 6.26
C TRP A 43 -34.39 24.28 7.72
N ILE A 44 -33.56 23.75 8.61
CA ILE A 44 -33.89 23.48 10.02
C ILE A 44 -32.81 24.09 10.92
N ASP A 45 -33.20 24.91 11.89
CA ASP A 45 -32.32 25.37 12.98
C ASP A 45 -32.30 24.31 14.09
N VAL A 46 -31.21 23.53 14.12
CA VAL A 46 -30.91 22.53 15.15
C VAL A 46 -30.00 23.07 16.27
N GLY A 47 -29.78 24.38 16.32
CA GLY A 47 -29.00 25.07 17.35
C GLY A 47 -27.60 25.51 16.89
N PHE A 48 -26.92 26.25 17.79
CA PHE A 48 -25.61 26.89 17.57
C PHE A 48 -25.54 27.82 16.34
N GLY A 49 -26.68 28.20 15.76
CA GLY A 49 -26.76 29.26 14.76
C GLY A 49 -26.24 28.87 13.38
N THR A 50 -26.23 27.60 13.00
CA THR A 50 -26.01 27.15 11.60
C THR A 50 -27.14 26.21 11.19
N PRO A 51 -28.07 26.62 10.30
CA PRO A 51 -29.17 25.78 9.89
C PRO A 51 -28.68 24.63 8.99
N VAL A 52 -29.29 23.47 9.15
CA VAL A 52 -29.04 22.27 8.33
C VAL A 52 -30.13 22.11 7.29
N TRP A 53 -29.81 21.50 6.15
CA TRP A 53 -30.78 21.23 5.09
C TRP A 53 -31.21 19.77 5.08
N ARG A 54 -32.51 19.53 4.93
CA ARG A 54 -33.12 18.20 4.89
C ARG A 54 -33.87 18.02 3.55
N PRO A 55 -33.43 17.13 2.64
CA PRO A 55 -34.12 16.88 1.37
C PRO A 55 -35.51 16.27 1.62
N THR A 56 -36.54 16.79 0.95
CA THR A 56 -37.94 16.33 1.12
C THR A 56 -38.44 15.46 -0.03
N ILE A 57 -37.92 15.68 -1.26
CA ILE A 57 -38.35 14.95 -2.45
C ILE A 57 -37.28 13.92 -2.82
N ILE A 58 -37.32 12.76 -2.16
CA ILE A 58 -36.34 11.67 -2.33
C ILE A 58 -37.00 10.30 -2.60
N ARG A 59 -36.28 9.43 -3.30
CA ARG A 59 -36.74 8.06 -3.59
C ARG A 59 -36.68 7.17 -2.34
N LYS A 60 -37.52 6.14 -2.29
CA LYS A 60 -37.42 5.06 -1.29
C LYS A 60 -36.00 4.45 -1.34
N ASN A 61 -35.37 4.31 -0.18
CA ASN A 61 -33.98 3.89 0.01
C ASN A 61 -32.89 4.85 -0.52
N TRP A 62 -33.20 6.13 -0.79
CA TRP A 62 -32.19 7.13 -1.14
C TRP A 62 -31.20 7.38 0.01
N SER A 63 -29.95 7.66 -0.36
CA SER A 63 -28.91 8.21 0.52
C SER A 63 -28.10 9.26 -0.25
N PRO A 64 -27.29 10.09 0.43
CA PRO A 64 -26.25 10.86 -0.24
C PRO A 64 -25.29 9.94 -1.00
N TYR A 65 -24.73 10.42 -2.11
CA TYR A 65 -23.85 9.67 -3.02
C TYR A 65 -24.45 8.34 -3.51
N TYR A 66 -25.75 8.36 -3.85
CA TYR A 66 -26.50 7.23 -4.41
C TYR A 66 -26.80 7.42 -5.91
N TYR A 67 -27.49 8.49 -6.31
CA TYR A 67 -28.06 8.61 -7.65
C TYR A 67 -27.17 9.40 -8.63
N GLY A 68 -26.08 8.76 -9.07
CA GLY A 68 -25.08 9.38 -9.95
C GLY A 68 -24.10 8.38 -10.54
N GLN A 69 -22.87 8.84 -10.78
CA GLN A 69 -21.72 8.03 -11.23
C GLN A 69 -20.38 8.63 -10.75
N TRP A 70 -19.34 7.80 -10.65
CA TRP A 70 -17.97 8.26 -10.39
C TRP A 70 -17.23 8.57 -11.69
N VAL A 71 -16.69 9.78 -11.79
CA VAL A 71 -15.87 10.23 -12.92
C VAL A 71 -14.47 10.63 -12.43
N TYR A 72 -13.42 10.18 -13.11
CA TYR A 72 -12.06 10.62 -12.80
C TYR A 72 -11.71 11.90 -13.55
N THR A 73 -11.20 12.91 -12.83
CA THR A 73 -11.04 14.27 -13.32
C THR A 73 -9.65 14.84 -13.06
N ASN A 74 -9.40 16.09 -13.47
CA ASN A 74 -8.23 16.87 -13.05
C ASN A 74 -8.11 17.06 -11.52
N TYR A 75 -9.22 17.01 -10.78
CA TYR A 75 -9.22 17.10 -9.31
C TYR A 75 -9.38 15.73 -8.61
N GLY A 76 -9.43 14.62 -9.35
CA GLY A 76 -9.62 13.26 -8.80
C GLY A 76 -11.03 12.72 -9.02
N TRP A 77 -11.54 11.90 -8.10
CA TRP A 77 -12.88 11.29 -8.19
C TRP A 77 -13.98 12.30 -7.90
N TYR A 78 -14.61 12.76 -8.96
CA TYR A 78 -15.81 13.61 -8.94
C TYR A 78 -17.06 12.74 -8.88
N TRP A 79 -18.00 13.11 -8.00
CA TRP A 79 -19.33 12.52 -7.99
C TRP A 79 -20.25 13.29 -8.94
N ASP A 80 -20.51 12.71 -10.10
CA ASP A 80 -21.44 13.27 -11.08
C ASP A 80 -22.87 12.86 -10.72
N SER A 81 -23.58 13.77 -10.04
CA SER A 81 -24.91 13.56 -9.47
C SER A 81 -26.02 13.86 -10.47
N TYR A 82 -27.02 12.98 -10.51
CA TYR A 82 -28.23 13.18 -11.29
C TYR A 82 -29.35 13.88 -10.50
N GLU A 83 -29.15 14.18 -9.21
CA GLU A 83 -30.06 15.03 -8.42
C GLU A 83 -29.83 16.53 -8.72
N PRO A 84 -30.87 17.38 -8.81
CA PRO A 84 -30.73 18.78 -9.26
C PRO A 84 -29.90 19.63 -8.28
N PHE A 85 -30.05 19.38 -6.98
CA PHE A 85 -29.28 20.00 -5.90
C PHE A 85 -27.83 19.46 -5.77
N GLY A 86 -27.46 18.44 -6.54
CA GLY A 86 -26.23 17.66 -6.33
C GLY A 86 -24.94 18.48 -6.43
N PHE A 87 -24.89 19.46 -7.34
CA PHE A 87 -23.72 20.31 -7.54
C PHE A 87 -23.41 21.24 -6.35
N ILE A 88 -24.34 21.37 -5.41
CA ILE A 88 -24.13 22.04 -4.12
C ILE A 88 -23.76 20.98 -3.08
N VAL A 89 -24.69 20.07 -2.79
CA VAL A 89 -24.65 19.26 -1.56
C VAL A 89 -23.63 18.12 -1.56
N TYR A 90 -23.07 17.77 -2.72
CA TYR A 90 -22.00 16.77 -2.83
C TYR A 90 -20.60 17.40 -2.91
N HIS A 91 -20.50 18.73 -2.97
CA HIS A 91 -19.22 19.43 -3.14
C HIS A 91 -18.93 20.49 -2.07
N TYR A 92 -19.95 21.04 -1.40
CA TYR A 92 -19.84 22.18 -0.48
C TYR A 92 -20.45 21.94 0.92
N GLY A 93 -20.17 20.79 1.54
CA GLY A 93 -20.75 20.47 2.84
C GLY A 93 -20.40 19.09 3.35
N ARG A 94 -21.06 18.66 4.41
CA ARG A 94 -21.00 17.30 4.97
C ARG A 94 -22.40 16.77 5.24
N TRP A 95 -22.51 15.45 5.33
CA TRP A 95 -23.78 14.76 5.51
C TRP A 95 -23.78 13.98 6.83
N TYR A 96 -24.88 14.11 7.57
CA TYR A 96 -25.12 13.36 8.80
C TYR A 96 -26.45 12.60 8.69
N TYR A 97 -26.56 11.47 9.38
CA TYR A 97 -27.83 10.77 9.55
C TYR A 97 -28.30 11.00 10.99
N ASP A 98 -29.23 11.92 11.14
CA ASP A 98 -29.89 12.23 12.40
C ASP A 98 -31.01 11.23 12.69
N ASP A 99 -31.17 10.82 13.94
CA ASP A 99 -32.09 9.74 14.34
C ASP A 99 -33.58 10.12 14.20
N TYR A 100 -33.91 11.41 14.05
CA TYR A 100 -35.27 11.92 13.86
C TYR A 100 -35.50 12.50 12.46
N TYR A 101 -34.55 13.30 11.96
CA TYR A 101 -34.65 13.93 10.64
C TYR A 101 -34.19 13.03 9.50
N GLY A 102 -33.37 12.01 9.77
CA GLY A 102 -32.70 11.19 8.76
C GLY A 102 -31.50 11.93 8.17
N TRP A 103 -31.27 11.77 6.86
CA TRP A 103 -30.16 12.46 6.19
C TRP A 103 -30.35 13.99 6.20
N ILE A 104 -29.44 14.68 6.89
CA ILE A 104 -29.32 16.14 6.93
C ILE A 104 -27.94 16.58 6.43
N TRP A 105 -27.89 17.78 5.86
CA TRP A 105 -26.70 18.37 5.25
C TRP A 105 -26.29 19.64 5.96
N ILE A 106 -24.99 19.75 6.26
CA ILE A 106 -24.37 20.88 6.92
C ILE A 106 -23.54 21.62 5.85
N PRO A 107 -23.81 22.92 5.58
CA PRO A 107 -23.04 23.70 4.62
C PRO A 107 -21.56 23.84 5.00
N ASP A 108 -20.68 23.91 3.99
CA ASP A 108 -19.26 24.19 4.14
C ASP A 108 -18.76 25.08 2.98
N TYR A 109 -17.76 25.91 3.24
CA TYR A 109 -17.25 26.91 2.28
C TYR A 109 -16.10 26.37 1.40
N GLU A 110 -15.68 25.13 1.61
CA GLU A 110 -14.59 24.48 0.88
C GLU A 110 -15.13 23.49 -0.16
N TRP A 111 -14.63 23.57 -1.39
CA TRP A 111 -15.07 22.73 -2.50
C TRP A 111 -14.21 21.47 -2.60
N ALA A 112 -14.85 20.31 -2.77
CA ALA A 112 -14.17 19.10 -3.23
C ALA A 112 -14.98 18.36 -4.30
N PRO A 113 -14.32 17.55 -5.16
CA PRO A 113 -15.01 16.73 -6.17
C PRO A 113 -16.04 15.75 -5.60
N ALA A 114 -15.84 15.32 -4.36
CA ALA A 114 -16.84 14.75 -3.47
C ALA A 114 -16.30 14.83 -2.03
N TRP A 115 -17.18 14.81 -1.03
CA TRP A 115 -16.84 14.65 0.39
C TRP A 115 -17.30 13.27 0.90
N VAL A 116 -16.48 12.24 0.67
CA VAL A 116 -16.73 10.85 1.04
C VAL A 116 -15.55 10.20 1.75
N ASP A 117 -15.85 9.36 2.74
CA ASP A 117 -14.90 8.41 3.30
C ASP A 117 -14.72 7.25 2.32
N TRP A 118 -13.48 6.81 2.07
CA TRP A 118 -13.16 5.76 1.10
C TRP A 118 -12.77 4.47 1.77
N ARG A 119 -13.19 3.35 1.16
CA ARG A 119 -12.86 2.01 1.64
C ARG A 119 -12.83 1.00 0.51
N TYR A 120 -11.86 0.09 0.55
CA TYR A 120 -11.74 -0.96 -0.46
C TYR A 120 -10.97 -2.18 0.04
N ASP A 121 -11.15 -3.31 -0.65
CA ASP A 121 -10.26 -4.47 -0.60
C ASP A 121 -9.73 -4.75 -2.02
N ASP A 122 -9.74 -6.00 -2.48
CA ASP A 122 -9.42 -6.38 -3.86
C ASP A 122 -10.63 -6.68 -4.75
N ASP A 123 -11.81 -6.92 -4.16
CA ASP A 123 -13.06 -7.17 -4.87
C ASP A 123 -13.90 -5.89 -5.02
N TYR A 124 -13.98 -5.09 -3.95
CA TYR A 124 -14.95 -4.02 -3.76
C TYR A 124 -14.27 -2.66 -3.54
N VAL A 125 -14.89 -1.64 -4.15
CA VAL A 125 -14.73 -0.23 -3.80
C VAL A 125 -16.02 0.22 -3.12
N GLY A 126 -15.89 0.98 -2.04
CA GLY A 126 -17.01 1.58 -1.34
C GLY A 126 -16.70 2.96 -0.80
N TRP A 127 -17.78 3.71 -0.62
CA TRP A 127 -17.78 5.08 -0.12
C TRP A 127 -18.94 5.28 0.83
N ALA A 128 -18.79 6.24 1.74
CA ALA A 128 -19.91 6.79 2.50
C ALA A 128 -19.74 8.30 2.66
N PRO A 129 -20.80 9.05 2.97
CA PRO A 129 -20.70 10.50 3.11
C PRO A 129 -19.80 10.88 4.29
N LEU A 130 -18.90 11.85 4.11
CA LEU A 130 -18.13 12.38 5.25
C LEU A 130 -19.06 13.08 6.24
N SER A 131 -18.85 12.79 7.52
CA SER A 131 -19.61 13.39 8.61
C SER A 131 -19.26 14.87 8.83
N PRO A 132 -20.08 15.65 9.55
CA PRO A 132 -19.74 17.04 9.88
C PRO A 132 -18.53 17.21 10.82
N TYR A 133 -18.09 16.13 11.46
CA TYR A 133 -16.86 16.08 12.26
C TYR A 133 -15.60 15.88 11.38
N ALA A 134 -15.76 15.60 10.08
CA ALA A 134 -14.67 15.32 9.15
C ALA A 134 -14.21 16.59 8.41
N VAL A 135 -13.11 17.14 8.90
CA VAL A 135 -12.54 18.44 8.53
C VAL A 135 -11.32 18.21 7.62
N PHE A 136 -11.13 19.04 6.60
CA PHE A 136 -9.94 19.00 5.75
C PHE A 136 -8.87 19.99 6.26
N TYR A 137 -7.60 19.58 6.25
CA TYR A 137 -6.44 20.46 6.38
C TYR A 137 -5.39 20.10 5.31
N VAL A 138 -4.83 21.10 4.64
CA VAL A 138 -3.96 20.93 3.46
C VAL A 138 -2.81 19.95 3.65
N ASN A 139 -2.18 19.94 4.83
CA ASN A 139 -1.01 19.12 5.13
C ASN A 139 -1.33 17.76 5.77
N ILE A 140 -2.59 17.48 6.11
CA ILE A 140 -3.01 16.29 6.88
C ILE A 140 -4.02 15.43 6.09
N GLY A 141 -4.81 16.03 5.20
CA GLY A 141 -5.95 15.37 4.57
C GLY A 141 -7.21 15.54 5.42
N ILE A 142 -7.95 14.45 5.63
CA ILE A 142 -9.15 14.45 6.49
C ILE A 142 -8.74 14.16 7.94
N HIS A 143 -9.12 15.07 8.84
CA HIS A 143 -9.03 14.94 10.28
C HIS A 143 -10.44 14.88 10.88
N TYR A 144 -10.60 14.19 12.00
CA TYR A 144 -11.87 13.99 12.69
C TYR A 144 -11.85 14.72 14.04
N THR A 145 -12.73 15.71 14.24
CA THR A 145 -12.85 16.47 15.50
C THR A 145 -13.48 15.64 16.65
N TYR A 146 -13.94 14.44 16.33
CA TYR A 146 -14.56 13.49 17.23
C TYR A 146 -14.47 12.07 16.66
N ASP A 147 -14.37 11.06 17.53
CA ASP A 147 -14.33 9.64 17.16
C ASP A 147 -15.69 9.16 16.59
N TYR A 148 -15.91 9.46 15.31
CA TYR A 148 -17.11 9.11 14.58
C TYR A 148 -16.85 8.04 13.51
N TYR A 149 -17.47 6.87 13.69
CA TYR A 149 -17.41 5.77 12.73
C TYR A 149 -18.70 5.69 11.92
N VAL A 150 -18.61 5.88 10.59
CA VAL A 150 -19.78 5.86 9.70
C VAL A 150 -20.44 4.46 9.69
N PRO A 151 -21.72 4.31 10.13
CA PRO A 151 -22.42 3.02 10.23
C PRO A 151 -22.50 2.21 8.92
N TYR A 152 -22.44 0.87 9.02
CA TYR A 152 -22.21 -0.01 7.86
C TYR A 152 -23.28 0.03 6.76
N ASN A 153 -24.52 0.35 7.14
CA ASN A 153 -25.66 0.53 6.27
C ASN A 153 -25.52 1.78 5.37
N HIS A 154 -24.83 2.81 5.84
CA HIS A 154 -24.61 4.08 5.12
C HIS A 154 -23.53 4.01 4.02
N TRP A 155 -22.77 2.91 3.97
CA TRP A 155 -21.75 2.69 2.94
C TRP A 155 -22.33 2.08 1.68
N ASN A 156 -22.07 2.68 0.52
CA ASN A 156 -22.35 2.08 -0.78
C ASN A 156 -21.10 1.35 -1.27
N TYR A 157 -21.29 0.20 -1.93
CA TYR A 157 -20.21 -0.68 -2.40
C TYR A 157 -20.55 -1.24 -3.78
N VAL A 158 -19.53 -1.35 -4.64
CA VAL A 158 -19.59 -1.99 -5.96
C VAL A 158 -18.32 -2.79 -6.21
N LYS A 159 -18.36 -3.77 -7.11
CA LYS A 159 -17.12 -4.39 -7.60
C LYS A 159 -16.30 -3.38 -8.40
N TYR A 160 -14.97 -3.53 -8.41
CA TYR A 160 -14.07 -2.65 -9.18
C TYR A 160 -14.56 -2.41 -10.62
N ASN A 161 -14.93 -3.48 -11.34
CA ASN A 161 -15.41 -3.40 -12.73
C ASN A 161 -16.77 -2.72 -12.92
N ARG A 162 -17.48 -2.34 -11.85
CA ARG A 162 -18.72 -1.57 -11.88
C ARG A 162 -18.59 -0.15 -11.30
N PHE A 163 -17.38 0.27 -10.91
CA PHE A 163 -17.18 1.53 -10.19
C PHE A 163 -17.48 2.79 -11.01
N CYS A 164 -17.01 2.82 -12.26
CA CYS A 164 -17.21 3.95 -13.19
C CYS A 164 -18.37 3.70 -14.18
N GLU A 165 -19.43 3.01 -13.75
CA GLU A 165 -20.61 2.76 -14.58
C GLU A 165 -21.63 3.90 -14.45
N ASN A 166 -22.25 4.27 -15.57
CA ASN A 166 -23.41 5.16 -15.56
C ASN A 166 -24.53 4.54 -14.70
N ASN A 167 -25.22 5.34 -13.90
CA ASN A 167 -26.23 4.84 -12.94
C ASN A 167 -25.65 3.77 -11.98
N VAL A 168 -24.55 4.10 -11.29
CA VAL A 168 -23.74 3.15 -10.50
C VAL A 168 -24.53 2.40 -9.41
N TYR A 169 -25.64 2.99 -8.93
CA TYR A 169 -26.55 2.39 -7.95
C TYR A 169 -27.16 1.05 -8.39
N ASN A 170 -27.26 0.78 -9.69
CA ASN A 170 -27.75 -0.51 -10.21
C ASN A 170 -26.83 -1.69 -9.85
N TYR A 171 -25.59 -1.41 -9.45
CA TYR A 171 -24.57 -2.41 -9.11
C TYR A 171 -24.24 -2.48 -7.62
N TYR A 172 -25.00 -1.78 -6.77
CA TYR A 172 -24.75 -1.72 -5.34
C TYR A 172 -24.93 -3.08 -4.64
N VAL A 173 -24.03 -3.35 -3.69
CA VAL A 173 -24.16 -4.50 -2.77
C VAL A 173 -25.46 -4.35 -1.97
N ALA A 174 -26.37 -5.31 -2.17
CA ALA A 174 -27.66 -5.35 -1.48
C ALA A 174 -27.50 -5.27 0.05
N PRO A 175 -28.41 -4.58 0.78
CA PRO A 175 -28.26 -4.31 2.22
C PRO A 175 -27.87 -5.52 3.08
N LYS A 176 -28.47 -6.69 2.84
CA LYS A 176 -28.17 -7.95 3.55
C LYS A 176 -26.73 -8.45 3.43
N TYR A 177 -25.94 -7.90 2.51
CA TYR A 177 -24.53 -8.25 2.31
C TYR A 177 -23.57 -7.10 2.66
N LYS A 178 -24.05 -5.87 2.90
CA LYS A 178 -23.20 -4.69 3.22
C LYS A 178 -22.29 -4.97 4.42
N TYR A 179 -22.80 -5.60 5.48
CA TYR A 179 -22.01 -5.94 6.68
C TYR A 179 -20.80 -6.85 6.39
N ARG A 180 -20.96 -7.86 5.53
CA ARG A 180 -19.85 -8.77 5.16
C ARG A 180 -18.77 -8.03 4.34
N VAL A 181 -19.16 -7.08 3.50
CA VAL A 181 -18.20 -6.26 2.74
C VAL A 181 -17.53 -5.23 3.65
N TYR A 182 -18.28 -4.62 4.58
CA TYR A 182 -17.76 -3.69 5.59
C TYR A 182 -16.60 -4.31 6.39
N ASN A 183 -16.77 -5.53 6.93
CA ASN A 183 -15.79 -6.15 7.82
C ASN A 183 -14.46 -6.53 7.15
N ARG A 184 -14.42 -6.71 5.83
CA ARG A 184 -13.20 -7.09 5.08
C ARG A 184 -12.50 -5.95 4.35
N THR A 185 -13.26 -4.92 3.98
CA THR A 185 -12.71 -3.75 3.30
C THR A 185 -12.09 -2.79 4.31
N LYS A 186 -10.97 -2.15 3.97
CA LYS A 186 -10.25 -1.22 4.87
C LYS A 186 -10.46 0.23 4.45
N VAL A 187 -10.69 1.11 5.43
CA VAL A 187 -10.77 2.57 5.21
C VAL A 187 -9.40 3.05 4.71
N ARG A 188 -9.41 3.85 3.64
CA ARG A 188 -8.24 4.45 2.98
C ARG A 188 -8.66 5.79 2.34
N THR A 189 -9.22 6.68 3.16
CA THR A 189 -9.64 8.01 2.76
C THR A 189 -8.43 8.85 2.37
N ASN A 190 -8.36 9.26 1.10
CA ASN A 190 -7.19 9.92 0.52
C ASN A 190 -7.63 11.23 -0.16
N TYR A 191 -7.24 12.34 0.46
CA TYR A 191 -7.44 13.70 -0.01
C TYR A 191 -6.10 14.44 -0.01
N SER A 192 -5.91 15.34 -0.97
CA SER A 192 -4.77 16.26 -1.00
C SER A 192 -5.20 17.65 -1.48
N TYR A 193 -4.28 18.61 -1.47
CA TYR A 193 -4.52 19.95 -2.00
C TYR A 193 -3.58 20.21 -3.19
N TYR A 194 -4.09 20.87 -4.24
CA TYR A 194 -3.30 21.24 -5.41
C TYR A 194 -3.98 22.37 -6.18
N ASP A 195 -3.21 23.34 -6.68
CA ASP A 195 -3.70 24.46 -7.49
C ASP A 195 -4.90 25.20 -6.85
N GLY A 196 -4.77 25.49 -5.55
CA GLY A 196 -5.78 26.21 -4.77
C GLY A 196 -7.10 25.46 -4.54
N ARG A 197 -7.15 24.13 -4.74
CA ARG A 197 -8.36 23.32 -4.52
C ARG A 197 -8.07 21.96 -3.88
N VAL A 198 -9.06 21.46 -3.15
CA VAL A 198 -9.07 20.09 -2.63
C VAL A 198 -9.20 19.08 -3.77
N ARG A 199 -8.43 17.99 -3.66
CA ARG A 199 -8.47 16.84 -4.57
C ARG A 199 -8.92 15.59 -3.83
N ASN A 200 -9.88 14.90 -4.42
CA ASN A 200 -10.40 13.63 -3.92
C ASN A 200 -9.67 12.48 -4.63
N ASN A 201 -8.55 12.03 -4.09
CA ASN A 201 -7.75 10.99 -4.75
C ASN A 201 -8.36 9.59 -4.57
N GLY A 202 -8.98 9.34 -3.41
CA GLY A 202 -9.74 8.13 -3.11
C GLY A 202 -8.99 6.82 -3.41
N VAL A 203 -9.64 5.90 -4.12
CA VAL A 203 -9.02 4.68 -4.64
C VAL A 203 -8.13 5.01 -5.85
N GLU A 204 -6.93 4.43 -5.91
CA GLU A 204 -5.94 4.69 -6.98
C GLU A 204 -6.52 4.45 -8.39
N PHE A 205 -6.37 5.44 -9.27
CA PHE A 205 -6.93 5.41 -10.63
C PHE A 205 -6.38 4.25 -11.47
N ASP A 206 -5.09 3.96 -11.38
CA ASP A 206 -4.44 2.88 -12.13
C ASP A 206 -5.01 1.51 -11.73
N ARG A 207 -5.19 1.26 -10.43
CA ARG A 207 -5.79 0.04 -9.88
C ARG A 207 -7.27 -0.13 -10.27
N ILE A 208 -7.99 0.97 -10.49
CA ILE A 208 -9.34 0.96 -11.09
C ILE A 208 -9.26 0.62 -12.58
N ARG A 209 -8.40 1.29 -13.36
CA ARG A 209 -8.21 1.05 -14.80
C ARG A 209 -7.88 -0.41 -15.10
N GLU A 210 -6.97 -1.01 -14.32
CA GLU A 210 -6.56 -2.41 -14.44
C GLU A 210 -7.73 -3.38 -14.21
N LYS A 211 -8.48 -3.20 -13.12
CA LYS A 211 -9.57 -4.11 -12.73
C LYS A 211 -10.90 -3.87 -13.46
N VAL A 212 -11.03 -2.78 -14.21
CA VAL A 212 -12.25 -2.45 -14.96
C VAL A 212 -12.30 -3.10 -16.35
N GLY A 213 -11.17 -3.46 -16.95
CA GLY A 213 -11.13 -4.19 -18.24
C GLY A 213 -11.61 -3.40 -19.46
N ARG A 214 -11.98 -2.12 -19.28
CA ARG A 214 -12.29 -1.15 -20.35
C ARG A 214 -11.53 0.15 -20.11
N LYS A 215 -11.25 0.89 -21.18
CA LYS A 215 -10.62 2.22 -21.08
C LYS A 215 -11.51 3.14 -20.24
N ILE A 216 -10.93 3.73 -19.19
CA ILE A 216 -11.50 4.89 -18.50
C ILE A 216 -10.70 6.11 -18.95
N GLU A 217 -11.39 7.13 -19.45
CA GLU A 217 -10.78 8.41 -19.79
C GLU A 217 -10.91 9.39 -18.62
N LYS A 218 -9.83 10.09 -18.31
CA LYS A 218 -9.84 11.25 -17.42
C LYS A 218 -10.60 12.38 -18.12
N ARG A 219 -11.61 12.96 -17.47
CA ARG A 219 -12.36 14.12 -17.97
C ARG A 219 -11.83 15.42 -17.40
N ASN A 220 -12.11 16.54 -18.05
CA ASN A 220 -11.83 17.87 -17.50
C ASN A 220 -13.08 18.40 -16.78
N LEU A 221 -12.90 18.96 -15.58
CA LEU A 221 -13.93 19.76 -14.93
C LEU A 221 -13.85 21.19 -15.44
N VAL A 222 -14.96 21.68 -15.99
CA VAL A 222 -15.13 23.03 -16.53
C VAL A 222 -16.05 23.83 -15.61
N ALA A 223 -15.61 25.02 -15.23
CA ALA A 223 -16.38 25.92 -14.39
C ALA A 223 -17.42 26.68 -15.21
N VAL A 224 -18.70 26.57 -14.84
CA VAL A 224 -19.76 27.47 -15.35
C VAL A 224 -19.73 28.80 -14.58
N LYS A 225 -20.25 29.86 -15.20
CA LYS A 225 -20.42 31.17 -14.53
C LYS A 225 -21.82 31.30 -13.91
N ASP A 226 -22.83 30.80 -14.61
CA ASP A 226 -24.22 30.75 -14.13
C ASP A 226 -24.53 29.31 -13.66
N PRO A 227 -24.81 29.06 -12.37
CA PRO A 227 -25.27 27.76 -11.87
C PRO A 227 -26.44 27.17 -12.66
N ASN A 228 -27.32 28.01 -13.23
CA ASN A 228 -28.48 27.56 -13.98
C ASN A 228 -28.11 26.89 -15.32
N GLU A 229 -26.87 27.04 -15.81
CA GLU A 229 -26.32 26.21 -16.89
C GLU A 229 -26.39 24.71 -16.54
N LEU A 230 -26.09 24.34 -15.29
CA LEU A 230 -26.08 22.94 -14.83
C LEU A 230 -27.48 22.33 -14.74
N ASN A 231 -28.51 23.17 -14.55
CA ASN A 231 -29.91 22.76 -14.60
C ASN A 231 -30.37 22.59 -16.06
N ARG A 232 -29.92 23.45 -16.98
CA ARG A 232 -30.30 23.43 -18.41
C ARG A 232 -29.64 22.27 -19.18
N GLN A 233 -28.37 21.95 -18.95
CA GLN A 233 -27.63 20.98 -19.78
C GLN A 233 -28.08 19.52 -19.58
N ARG A 234 -28.82 19.19 -18.51
CA ARG A 234 -29.25 17.82 -18.17
C ARG A 234 -30.15 17.13 -19.20
N ASN A 235 -30.75 17.88 -20.11
CA ASN A 235 -31.53 17.35 -21.24
C ASN A 235 -30.70 17.20 -22.54
N GLY A 236 -29.41 17.55 -22.51
CA GLY A 236 -28.49 17.46 -23.64
C GLY A 236 -27.78 16.11 -23.74
N ASN A 237 -27.51 15.65 -24.97
CA ASN A 237 -26.88 14.35 -25.22
C ASN A 237 -25.34 14.45 -25.07
N THR A 238 -24.84 14.27 -23.85
CA THR A 238 -23.47 14.63 -23.42
C THR A 238 -22.35 13.75 -24.01
N LYS A 239 -22.08 13.93 -25.30
CA LYS A 239 -20.87 13.42 -26.00
C LYS A 239 -19.57 14.17 -25.64
N GLU A 240 -19.66 15.27 -24.90
CA GLU A 240 -18.50 16.09 -24.50
C GLU A 240 -17.56 15.32 -23.56
N ARG A 241 -16.24 15.54 -23.69
CA ARG A 241 -15.20 14.99 -22.79
C ARG A 241 -15.12 15.69 -21.44
N GLU A 242 -15.98 16.68 -21.23
CA GLU A 242 -15.95 17.63 -20.13
C GLU A 242 -17.11 17.36 -19.19
N ILE A 243 -16.91 17.67 -17.92
CA ILE A 243 -17.95 17.67 -16.88
C ILE A 243 -18.08 19.10 -16.40
N ARG A 244 -19.29 19.65 -16.37
CA ARG A 244 -19.51 21.01 -15.87
C ARG A 244 -19.78 20.99 -14.38
N THR A 245 -19.09 21.88 -13.65
CA THR A 245 -19.28 22.13 -12.22
C THR A 245 -19.40 23.64 -12.00
N TYR A 246 -20.00 24.04 -10.89
CA TYR A 246 -19.96 25.42 -10.42
C TYR A 246 -18.90 25.57 -9.33
N PHE A 247 -18.22 26.71 -9.31
CA PHE A 247 -17.37 27.13 -8.20
C PHE A 247 -17.97 28.42 -7.63
N ALA A 248 -18.68 28.30 -6.51
CA ALA A 248 -19.30 29.39 -5.77
C ALA A 248 -18.27 30.41 -5.25
N ASP A 249 -18.65 31.69 -5.22
CA ASP A 249 -17.95 32.73 -4.46
C ASP A 249 -18.60 32.99 -3.10
N GLU A 250 -17.96 33.85 -2.31
CA GLU A 250 -18.29 34.12 -0.91
C GLU A 250 -19.72 34.63 -0.70
N ARG A 251 -20.32 35.33 -1.68
CA ARG A 251 -21.72 35.77 -1.62
C ARG A 251 -22.69 34.64 -1.87
N ASP A 252 -22.35 33.72 -2.75
CA ASP A 252 -23.18 32.58 -3.10
C ASP A 252 -23.29 31.59 -1.90
N LEU A 253 -22.28 31.65 -1.03
CA LEU A 253 -22.15 30.96 0.25
C LEU A 253 -22.67 31.75 1.47
N SER A 254 -22.80 33.08 1.36
CA SER A 254 -23.13 33.98 2.47
C SER A 254 -24.47 33.64 3.12
N ARG A 255 -24.59 34.04 4.40
CA ARG A 255 -25.75 33.79 5.25
C ARG A 255 -26.66 35.02 5.38
N ASP A 256 -26.22 36.19 4.91
CA ASP A 256 -26.92 37.47 5.10
C ASP A 256 -28.18 37.60 4.21
N GLY A 257 -28.21 36.85 3.11
CA GLY A 257 -29.36 36.71 2.21
C GLY A 257 -30.39 35.63 2.63
N LEU A 258 -30.28 35.07 3.84
CA LEU A 258 -31.29 34.15 4.41
C LEU A 258 -32.71 34.76 4.55
N ARG A 259 -32.88 36.06 4.29
CA ARG A 259 -34.14 36.82 4.37
C ARG A 259 -35.31 36.14 3.64
N ASP A 260 -35.04 35.51 2.49
CA ASP A 260 -36.05 34.89 1.63
C ASP A 260 -36.12 33.36 1.79
N VAL A 261 -35.63 32.83 2.92
CA VAL A 261 -35.51 31.38 3.19
C VAL A 261 -36.15 31.05 4.54
N LYS A 262 -37.28 30.31 4.49
CA LYS A 262 -37.91 29.78 5.70
C LYS A 262 -36.98 28.76 6.37
N ILE A 263 -36.49 29.10 7.55
CA ILE A 263 -35.85 28.16 8.47
C ILE A 263 -36.90 27.71 9.49
N GLU A 264 -37.08 26.41 9.64
CA GLU A 264 -37.97 25.80 10.63
C GLU A 264 -37.18 25.54 11.92
N LYS A 265 -37.79 25.73 13.10
CA LYS A 265 -37.14 25.39 14.37
C LYS A 265 -37.21 23.87 14.59
N SER A 266 -36.16 23.29 15.15
CA SER A 266 -36.11 21.85 15.43
C SER A 266 -37.14 21.42 16.49
N ASP A 267 -38.17 20.67 16.08
CA ASP A 267 -39.21 20.11 16.97
C ASP A 267 -38.67 19.18 18.08
N ARG A 268 -37.44 18.66 17.91
CA ARG A 268 -36.76 17.76 18.85
C ARG A 268 -35.27 18.11 18.96
N LYS A 269 -34.58 17.58 19.98
CA LYS A 269 -33.10 17.61 19.98
C LYS A 269 -32.59 16.70 18.85
N SER A 270 -31.74 17.26 17.99
CA SER A 270 -30.96 16.50 17.01
C SER A 270 -29.91 15.62 17.70
N SER A 271 -29.54 14.48 17.09
CA SER A 271 -28.37 13.69 17.52
C SER A 271 -27.03 14.21 16.98
N LEU A 272 -27.06 15.25 16.13
CA LEU A 272 -25.88 15.98 15.69
C LEU A 272 -25.33 16.84 16.84
N GLU A 273 -24.14 16.49 17.35
CA GLU A 273 -23.43 17.26 18.36
C GLU A 273 -22.71 18.47 17.72
N MET A 274 -23.52 19.45 17.32
CA MET A 274 -23.12 20.67 16.59
C MET A 274 -21.98 21.46 17.25
N SER A 275 -21.83 21.35 18.58
CA SER A 275 -20.71 21.92 19.35
C SER A 275 -19.33 21.41 18.91
N ARG A 276 -19.25 20.20 18.32
CA ARG A 276 -18.00 19.56 17.86
C ARG A 276 -17.68 19.84 16.39
N ILE A 277 -18.46 20.66 15.70
CA ILE A 277 -18.31 20.93 14.26
C ILE A 277 -17.40 22.15 14.04
N GLU A 278 -16.53 22.07 13.03
CA GLU A 278 -15.64 23.17 12.61
C GLU A 278 -15.89 23.68 11.17
N LEU A 279 -16.82 23.07 10.45
CA LEU A 279 -17.26 23.54 9.13
C LEU A 279 -17.83 24.97 9.22
N GLY A 280 -17.68 25.74 8.15
CA GLY A 280 -18.26 27.09 8.04
C GLY A 280 -17.74 28.15 9.03
N LYS A 281 -16.83 27.80 9.95
CA LYS A 281 -16.06 28.78 10.73
C LYS A 281 -15.13 29.54 9.76
N GLU A 282 -14.99 30.86 9.94
CA GLU A 282 -14.16 31.70 9.06
C GLU A 282 -12.68 31.32 9.12
N ARG A 283 -12.24 30.48 8.17
CA ARG A 283 -10.83 30.13 7.95
C ARG A 283 -10.07 31.21 7.18
N THR A 284 -10.33 32.48 7.51
CA THR A 284 -9.69 33.65 6.91
C THR A 284 -8.20 33.68 7.24
N THR A 285 -7.81 33.36 8.47
CA THR A 285 -6.40 33.23 8.91
C THR A 285 -5.64 32.15 8.12
N ASP A 286 -6.18 30.93 8.03
CA ASP A 286 -5.54 29.83 7.30
C ASP A 286 -5.45 30.13 5.80
N ARG A 287 -6.54 30.59 5.17
CA ARG A 287 -6.54 30.95 3.74
C ARG A 287 -5.57 32.11 3.42
N ILE A 288 -5.32 33.04 4.34
CA ILE A 288 -4.30 34.09 4.17
C ILE A 288 -2.89 33.50 4.23
N ASN A 289 -2.61 32.60 5.17
CA ASN A 289 -1.30 31.97 5.29
C ASN A 289 -1.02 31.02 4.10
N GLU A 290 -2.00 30.24 3.67
CA GLU A 290 -1.87 29.34 2.52
C GLU A 290 -1.74 30.12 1.20
N ARG A 291 -2.46 31.24 1.00
CA ARG A 291 -2.24 32.14 -0.14
C ARG A 291 -0.81 32.65 -0.15
N LYS A 292 -0.28 33.15 0.98
CA LYS A 292 1.11 33.61 1.07
C LYS A 292 2.14 32.51 0.77
N VAL A 293 1.89 31.27 1.20
CA VAL A 293 2.78 30.12 0.89
C VAL A 293 2.77 29.78 -0.59
N GLU A 294 1.59 29.75 -1.24
CA GLU A 294 1.50 29.42 -2.67
C GLU A 294 1.93 30.59 -3.58
N GLU A 295 1.73 31.83 -3.13
CA GLU A 295 2.24 33.06 -3.75
C GLU A 295 3.77 33.11 -3.67
N ASN A 296 4.38 32.84 -2.51
CA ASN A 296 5.83 32.70 -2.36
C ASN A 296 6.39 31.60 -3.28
N ARG A 297 5.72 30.44 -3.40
CA ARG A 297 6.11 29.37 -4.34
C ARG A 297 5.99 29.78 -5.82
N LYS A 298 5.05 30.65 -6.17
CA LYS A 298 4.95 31.23 -7.52
C LYS A 298 6.06 32.23 -7.77
N ILE A 299 6.31 33.16 -6.84
CA ILE A 299 7.44 34.10 -6.89
C ILE A 299 8.78 33.37 -6.99
N GLU A 300 8.97 32.26 -6.28
CA GLU A 300 10.20 31.46 -6.32
C GLU A 300 10.37 30.71 -7.66
N LYS A 301 9.29 30.15 -8.22
CA LYS A 301 9.29 29.62 -9.59
C LYS A 301 9.53 30.69 -10.65
N GLU A 302 8.91 31.87 -10.51
CA GLU A 302 9.06 32.98 -11.44
C GLU A 302 10.48 33.54 -11.40
N ARG A 303 11.09 33.71 -10.21
CA ARG A 303 12.52 34.02 -10.05
C ARG A 303 13.41 32.95 -10.69
N THR A 304 13.07 31.67 -10.56
CA THR A 304 13.82 30.57 -11.19
C THR A 304 13.72 30.62 -12.73
N VAL A 305 12.57 31.01 -13.28
CA VAL A 305 12.37 31.22 -14.72
C VAL A 305 13.04 32.51 -15.21
N GLU A 306 13.04 33.57 -14.41
CA GLU A 306 13.68 34.86 -14.69
C GLU A 306 15.21 34.75 -14.69
N VAL A 307 15.80 34.02 -13.73
CA VAL A 307 17.23 33.67 -13.73
C VAL A 307 17.61 32.89 -15.00
N ASN A 308 16.77 31.97 -15.46
CA ASN A 308 16.99 31.23 -16.71
C ASN A 308 16.84 32.12 -17.97
N ARG A 309 15.89 33.07 -17.99
CA ARG A 309 15.77 34.07 -19.08
C ARG A 309 16.97 35.01 -19.13
N ASN A 310 17.39 35.55 -17.99
CA ASN A 310 18.55 36.43 -17.88
C ASN A 310 19.88 35.74 -18.24
N ASN A 311 19.95 34.41 -18.13
CA ASN A 311 21.05 33.59 -18.66
C ASN A 311 20.98 33.38 -20.19
N THR A 312 19.81 33.53 -20.82
CA THR A 312 19.62 33.26 -22.25
C THR A 312 19.98 34.47 -23.12
N ASP A 313 19.55 35.69 -22.75
CA ASP A 313 19.78 36.89 -23.56
C ASP A 313 21.23 37.44 -23.49
N ARG A 314 22.04 36.95 -22.54
CA ARG A 314 23.48 37.29 -22.48
C ARG A 314 24.34 36.45 -23.44
N THR A 315 23.87 35.29 -23.89
CA THR A 315 24.67 34.33 -24.68
C THR A 315 24.62 34.60 -26.19
N ARG A 316 25.00 35.81 -26.63
CA ARG A 316 25.10 36.13 -28.07
C ARG A 316 26.38 36.83 -28.54
N ASN A 317 27.16 37.46 -27.66
CA ASN A 317 28.35 38.24 -28.07
C ASN A 317 29.71 37.58 -27.75
N ASP A 318 29.81 36.67 -26.78
CA ASP A 318 31.09 36.08 -26.33
C ASP A 318 31.57 34.83 -27.09
N ILE A 319 30.81 34.37 -28.09
CA ILE A 319 31.00 33.07 -28.75
C ILE A 319 32.40 32.90 -29.40
N ASN A 320 33.05 33.99 -29.81
CA ASN A 320 34.31 33.92 -30.56
C ASN A 320 35.59 33.81 -29.69
N LYS A 321 35.50 33.92 -28.36
CA LYS A 321 36.71 33.91 -27.49
C LYS A 321 36.95 32.60 -26.76
N ASN A 322 35.89 31.88 -26.36
CA ASN A 322 36.03 30.67 -25.53
C ASN A 322 36.45 29.41 -26.31
N ARG A 323 36.26 29.37 -27.63
CA ARG A 323 36.48 28.15 -28.43
C ARG A 323 37.92 27.62 -28.39
N VAL A 324 38.90 28.50 -28.16
CA VAL A 324 40.33 28.15 -28.02
C VAL A 324 40.66 27.63 -26.60
N GLU A 325 39.86 28.00 -25.60
CA GLU A 325 40.00 27.58 -24.20
C GLU A 325 39.47 26.15 -24.01
N ASP A 326 38.31 25.85 -24.61
CA ASP A 326 37.65 24.55 -24.48
C ASP A 326 38.37 23.43 -25.25
N GLU A 327 38.95 23.72 -26.43
CA GLU A 327 39.78 22.75 -27.18
C GLU A 327 41.01 22.32 -26.35
N LYS A 328 41.64 23.23 -25.59
CA LYS A 328 42.74 22.90 -24.65
C LYS A 328 42.25 22.04 -23.49
N ARG A 329 41.14 22.43 -22.84
CA ARG A 329 40.55 21.70 -21.70
C ARG A 329 40.13 20.27 -22.09
N LEU A 330 39.65 20.07 -23.31
CA LEU A 330 39.30 18.73 -23.81
C LEU A 330 40.54 17.84 -23.96
N GLN A 331 41.64 18.36 -24.53
CA GLN A 331 42.90 17.60 -24.62
C GLN A 331 43.51 17.30 -23.24
N GLU A 332 43.39 18.23 -22.29
CA GLU A 332 43.88 18.05 -20.92
C GLU A 332 43.06 16.97 -20.18
N LYS A 333 41.74 16.99 -20.31
CA LYS A 333 40.86 15.95 -19.76
C LYS A 333 41.19 14.57 -20.32
N GLN A 334 41.41 14.44 -21.63
CA GLN A 334 41.81 13.17 -22.26
C GLN A 334 43.19 12.65 -21.77
N LYS A 335 44.14 13.55 -21.46
CA LYS A 335 45.44 13.16 -20.86
C LYS A 335 45.28 12.68 -19.42
N ILE A 336 44.39 13.31 -18.65
CA ILE A 336 44.05 12.89 -17.27
C ILE A 336 43.37 11.52 -17.29
N GLU A 337 42.40 11.31 -18.19
CA GLU A 337 41.65 10.07 -18.34
C GLU A 337 42.54 8.88 -18.74
N LYS A 338 43.51 9.09 -19.65
CA LYS A 338 44.57 8.11 -19.92
C LYS A 338 45.40 7.76 -18.68
N ARG A 339 45.85 8.76 -17.90
CA ARG A 339 46.60 8.52 -16.66
C ARG A 339 45.80 7.74 -15.62
N PHE A 340 44.50 7.98 -15.49
CA PHE A 340 43.65 7.18 -14.60
C PHE A 340 43.57 5.71 -15.05
N SER A 341 43.41 5.45 -16.35
CA SER A 341 43.43 4.08 -16.87
C SER A 341 44.79 3.40 -16.71
N GLU A 342 45.91 4.12 -16.87
CA GLU A 342 47.25 3.60 -16.59
C GLU A 342 47.45 3.24 -15.11
N ILE A 343 46.95 4.08 -14.19
CA ILE A 343 46.98 3.82 -12.74
C ILE A 343 46.10 2.62 -12.37
N GLU A 344 44.90 2.51 -12.93
CA GLU A 344 43.99 1.38 -12.71
C GLU A 344 44.59 0.05 -13.18
N ASN A 345 45.18 0.02 -14.38
CA ASN A 345 45.90 -1.15 -14.89
C ASN A 345 47.08 -1.54 -13.98
N ARG A 346 47.85 -0.56 -13.50
CA ARG A 346 48.99 -0.79 -12.60
C ARG A 346 48.55 -1.33 -11.23
N ASN A 347 47.43 -0.83 -10.70
CA ASN A 347 46.84 -1.35 -9.46
C ASN A 347 46.36 -2.79 -9.66
N ASN A 348 45.74 -3.10 -10.80
CA ASN A 348 45.30 -4.47 -11.15
C ASN A 348 46.48 -5.44 -11.31
N GLU A 349 47.66 -5.00 -11.78
CA GLU A 349 48.88 -5.82 -11.73
C GLU A 349 49.38 -6.07 -10.30
N VAL A 350 49.34 -5.05 -9.43
CA VAL A 350 49.74 -5.20 -8.02
C VAL A 350 48.82 -6.16 -7.28
N THR A 351 47.49 -6.07 -7.47
CA THR A 351 46.53 -7.03 -6.92
C THR A 351 46.84 -8.46 -7.37
N LYS A 352 47.06 -8.69 -8.67
CA LYS A 352 47.44 -10.01 -9.20
C LYS A 352 48.76 -10.54 -8.63
N ARG A 353 49.74 -9.68 -8.34
CA ARG A 353 50.98 -10.08 -7.65
C ARG A 353 50.71 -10.47 -6.19
N ASN A 354 49.88 -9.72 -5.49
CA ASN A 354 49.50 -10.01 -4.11
C ASN A 354 48.72 -11.33 -4.01
N ASP A 355 47.80 -11.60 -4.94
CA ASP A 355 47.08 -12.89 -5.03
C ASP A 355 48.04 -14.07 -5.21
N VAL A 356 49.07 -13.92 -6.05
CA VAL A 356 50.12 -14.95 -6.24
C VAL A 356 50.96 -15.14 -4.99
N ILE A 357 51.28 -14.07 -4.25
CA ILE A 357 52.00 -14.16 -2.97
C ILE A 357 51.16 -14.92 -1.93
N ILE A 358 49.90 -14.52 -1.72
CA ILE A 358 48.97 -15.17 -0.78
C ILE A 358 48.80 -16.67 -1.14
N ARG A 359 48.66 -16.98 -2.43
CA ARG A 359 48.55 -18.36 -2.91
C ARG A 359 49.81 -19.18 -2.62
N ASN A 360 51.00 -18.59 -2.77
CA ASN A 360 52.27 -19.25 -2.47
C ASN A 360 52.48 -19.45 -0.95
N GLU A 361 52.02 -18.53 -0.11
CA GLU A 361 52.00 -18.71 1.35
C GLU A 361 51.03 -19.82 1.80
N GLN A 362 49.86 -19.90 1.18
CA GLN A 362 48.91 -21.02 1.40
C GLN A 362 49.51 -22.36 0.97
N ILE A 363 50.22 -22.41 -0.16
CA ILE A 363 50.93 -23.62 -0.61
C ILE A 363 52.02 -24.02 0.40
N LYS A 364 52.81 -23.07 0.92
CA LYS A 364 53.78 -23.34 1.99
C LYS A 364 53.12 -23.88 3.26
N ARG A 365 52.11 -23.20 3.80
CA ARG A 365 51.35 -23.69 4.98
C ARG A 365 50.81 -25.10 4.77
N ASN A 366 50.27 -25.41 3.59
CA ASN A 366 49.78 -26.75 3.30
C ASN A 366 50.90 -27.80 3.21
N GLN A 367 52.10 -27.43 2.74
CA GLN A 367 53.28 -28.31 2.75
C GLN A 367 53.84 -28.54 4.16
N ASP A 368 53.85 -27.51 5.01
CA ASP A 368 54.34 -27.62 6.39
C ASP A 368 53.35 -28.38 7.28
N ASN A 369 52.04 -28.15 7.16
CA ASN A 369 51.00 -29.00 7.77
C ASN A 369 51.16 -30.48 7.35
N ASN A 370 51.44 -30.75 6.07
CA ASN A 370 51.71 -32.11 5.56
C ASN A 370 53.02 -32.71 6.12
N ARG A 371 53.96 -31.90 6.61
CA ARG A 371 55.16 -32.38 7.32
C ARG A 371 54.84 -32.72 8.77
N GLU A 372 54.03 -31.89 9.44
CA GLU A 372 53.56 -32.15 10.81
C GLU A 372 52.69 -33.41 10.88
N GLU A 373 51.76 -33.63 9.93
CA GLU A 373 51.01 -34.89 9.86
C GLU A 373 51.93 -36.10 9.66
N ARG A 374 53.04 -35.96 8.94
CA ARG A 374 54.03 -37.05 8.74
C ARG A 374 54.87 -37.33 9.96
N THR A 375 55.30 -36.32 10.73
CA THR A 375 56.01 -36.54 12.00
C THR A 375 55.08 -37.13 13.06
N VAL A 376 53.82 -36.67 13.15
CA VAL A 376 52.80 -37.26 14.05
C VAL A 376 52.55 -38.74 13.68
N ASN A 377 52.37 -39.07 12.40
CA ASN A 377 52.19 -40.46 11.96
C ASN A 377 53.44 -41.33 12.18
N ASN A 378 54.64 -40.79 12.02
CA ASN A 378 55.87 -41.54 12.33
C ASN A 378 55.97 -41.83 13.84
N ASN A 379 55.75 -40.83 14.70
CA ASN A 379 55.78 -41.01 16.16
C ASN A 379 54.74 -42.05 16.62
N GLN A 380 53.51 -42.03 16.08
CA GLN A 380 52.51 -43.07 16.37
C GLN A 380 52.94 -44.48 15.91
N ASN A 381 53.67 -44.59 14.79
CA ASN A 381 54.21 -45.86 14.32
C ASN A 381 55.41 -46.35 15.14
N GLU A 382 56.22 -45.47 15.70
CA GLU A 382 57.28 -45.85 16.64
C GLU A 382 56.71 -46.32 17.98
N VAL A 383 55.75 -45.59 18.56
CA VAL A 383 55.00 -46.04 19.75
C VAL A 383 54.32 -47.39 19.52
N ARG A 384 53.82 -47.67 18.31
CA ARG A 384 53.29 -49.01 17.93
C ARG A 384 54.36 -50.10 17.82
N LYS A 385 55.58 -49.78 17.36
CA LYS A 385 56.71 -50.72 17.33
C LYS A 385 57.21 -51.03 18.75
N GLU A 386 57.28 -50.01 19.60
CA GLU A 386 57.72 -50.12 20.98
C GLU A 386 56.76 -50.97 21.82
N ASN A 387 55.46 -50.68 21.77
CA ASN A 387 54.43 -51.52 22.38
C ASN A 387 54.47 -52.98 21.87
N LYS A 388 54.80 -53.22 20.59
CA LYS A 388 55.02 -54.58 20.09
C LYS A 388 56.25 -55.26 20.71
N ARG A 389 57.36 -54.54 20.93
CA ARG A 389 58.54 -55.07 21.62
C ARG A 389 58.22 -55.47 23.07
N SER A 390 57.64 -54.56 23.85
CA SER A 390 57.26 -54.84 25.25
C SER A 390 56.32 -56.05 25.36
N ASN A 391 55.32 -56.15 24.47
CA ASN A 391 54.40 -57.29 24.47
C ASN A 391 55.11 -58.62 24.07
N THR A 392 56.17 -58.54 23.27
CA THR A 392 57.00 -59.70 22.89
C THR A 392 57.89 -60.15 24.05
N GLU A 393 58.45 -59.22 24.83
CA GLU A 393 59.22 -59.52 26.04
C GLU A 393 58.33 -60.13 27.14
N VAL A 394 57.11 -59.62 27.32
CA VAL A 394 56.12 -60.22 28.25
C VAL A 394 55.74 -61.64 27.83
N ILE A 395 55.58 -61.92 26.53
CA ILE A 395 55.36 -63.28 26.03
C ILE A 395 56.58 -64.17 26.29
N LYS A 396 57.80 -63.65 26.11
CA LYS A 396 59.04 -64.39 26.36
C LYS A 396 59.20 -64.75 27.83
N GLN A 397 59.09 -63.79 28.76
CA GLN A 397 59.14 -64.04 30.21
C GLN A 397 58.09 -65.05 30.70
N ASN A 398 56.87 -65.01 30.14
CA ASN A 398 55.82 -66.00 30.45
C ASN A 398 56.10 -67.39 29.84
N THR A 399 56.93 -67.46 28.80
CA THR A 399 57.39 -68.73 28.20
C THR A 399 58.53 -69.31 29.03
N ASP A 400 59.49 -68.49 29.43
CA ASP A 400 60.63 -68.88 30.27
C ASP A 400 60.15 -69.39 31.65
N ARG A 401 59.21 -68.69 32.31
CA ARG A 401 58.53 -69.19 33.53
C ARG A 401 57.82 -70.54 33.35
N LYS A 402 57.25 -70.80 32.17
CA LYS A 402 56.63 -72.10 31.84
C LYS A 402 57.66 -73.20 31.59
N VAL A 403 58.89 -72.85 31.24
CA VAL A 403 60.02 -73.80 31.16
C VAL A 403 60.55 -74.08 32.57
N GLU A 404 60.74 -73.06 33.41
CA GLU A 404 61.12 -73.24 34.83
C GLU A 404 60.15 -74.14 35.59
N GLN A 405 58.83 -73.87 35.52
CA GLN A 405 57.81 -74.72 36.15
C GLN A 405 57.82 -76.17 35.63
N LYS A 406 58.21 -76.40 34.37
CA LYS A 406 58.40 -77.74 33.79
C LYS A 406 59.70 -78.42 34.24
N ILE A 407 60.71 -77.66 34.62
CA ILE A 407 61.95 -78.18 35.20
C ILE A 407 61.70 -78.54 36.67
N GLU A 408 61.04 -77.68 37.44
CA GLU A 408 60.66 -77.95 38.84
C GLU A 408 59.76 -79.19 38.97
N THR A 409 58.75 -79.34 38.11
CA THR A 409 57.92 -80.57 38.10
C THR A 409 58.74 -81.82 37.80
N ARG A 410 59.65 -81.78 36.81
CA ARG A 410 60.55 -82.92 36.51
C ARG A 410 61.53 -83.23 37.65
N VAL A 411 62.02 -82.22 38.37
CA VAL A 411 62.89 -82.42 39.55
C VAL A 411 62.11 -83.08 40.69
N ASN A 412 60.85 -82.67 40.92
CA ASN A 412 59.97 -83.30 41.91
C ASN A 412 59.53 -84.72 41.49
N GLU A 413 59.25 -84.97 40.21
CA GLU A 413 59.00 -86.32 39.68
C GLU A 413 60.19 -87.25 39.90
N ASN A 414 61.42 -86.78 39.65
CA ASN A 414 62.63 -87.57 39.92
C ASN A 414 62.86 -87.81 41.42
N ARG A 415 62.61 -86.81 42.29
CA ARG A 415 62.63 -87.01 43.75
C ARG A 415 61.63 -88.08 44.20
N ASN A 416 60.40 -88.03 43.68
CA ASN A 416 59.38 -89.01 44.00
C ASN A 416 59.72 -90.41 43.46
N ARG A 417 60.36 -90.52 42.29
CA ARG A 417 60.84 -91.80 41.75
C ARG A 417 61.96 -92.45 42.57
N VAL A 418 62.83 -91.66 43.20
CA VAL A 418 63.83 -92.20 44.14
C VAL A 418 63.15 -92.73 45.42
N ASN A 419 62.14 -92.02 45.93
CA ASN A 419 61.40 -92.44 47.13
C ASN A 419 60.41 -93.60 46.91
N SER A 420 59.94 -93.84 45.67
CA SER A 420 58.99 -94.92 45.38
C SER A 420 59.64 -96.29 45.19
N ASN A 421 60.96 -96.36 45.00
CA ASN A 421 61.69 -97.62 44.72
C ASN A 421 61.88 -98.53 45.95
N THR A 422 61.28 -98.17 47.10
CA THR A 422 61.40 -98.88 48.38
C THR A 422 60.17 -99.74 48.73
N ASN A 423 59.06 -99.61 47.99
CA ASN A 423 57.84 -100.40 48.18
C ASN A 423 57.52 -101.24 46.94
N ARG A 424 57.02 -102.46 47.17
CA ARG A 424 57.04 -103.58 46.23
C ARG A 424 55.70 -103.90 45.54
N ASP A 425 55.83 -104.52 44.37
CA ASP A 425 54.97 -105.55 43.76
C ASP A 425 53.53 -105.24 43.32
N THR A 426 53.03 -106.13 42.44
CA THR A 426 51.67 -106.29 41.87
C THR A 426 51.21 -105.33 40.75
N ASP A 427 51.23 -105.87 39.51
CA ASP A 427 50.07 -106.12 38.61
C ASP A 427 49.06 -105.02 38.18
N VAL A 428 48.44 -105.04 36.98
CA VAL A 428 48.74 -105.66 35.65
C VAL A 428 47.72 -105.16 34.58
N ARG A 429 48.05 -105.20 33.26
CA ARG A 429 47.13 -105.06 32.07
C ARG A 429 46.47 -103.65 31.87
N LYS A 430 45.92 -103.20 30.71
CA LYS A 430 45.65 -103.79 29.36
C LYS A 430 45.39 -102.70 28.27
N ASN A 431 45.27 -103.13 27.00
CA ASN A 431 44.72 -102.44 25.79
C ASN A 431 45.56 -101.24 25.24
N GLU A 432 45.98 -101.10 23.98
CA GLU A 432 45.63 -101.60 22.61
C GLU A 432 44.61 -100.79 21.77
N SER A 433 45.17 -99.95 20.86
CA SER A 433 44.81 -99.69 19.44
C SER A 433 43.35 -99.60 18.91
N GLY A 434 43.03 -98.56 18.12
CA GLY A 434 41.77 -98.53 17.33
C GLY A 434 41.45 -97.33 16.40
N ASN A 435 42.15 -97.21 15.27
CA ASN A 435 41.66 -96.86 13.90
C ASN A 435 40.58 -95.76 13.58
N ARG A 436 40.89 -94.91 12.57
CA ARG A 436 40.05 -94.40 11.43
C ARG A 436 38.87 -93.38 11.55
N ASN A 437 38.96 -92.38 10.64
CA ASN A 437 37.96 -91.83 9.68
C ASN A 437 36.82 -90.81 10.03
N GLU A 438 36.81 -89.73 9.21
CA GLU A 438 35.69 -89.17 8.38
C GLU A 438 34.59 -88.18 8.89
N THR A 439 34.69 -86.93 8.38
CA THR A 439 33.77 -86.30 7.38
C THR A 439 32.36 -85.72 7.75
N LYS A 440 32.30 -84.36 7.72
CA LYS A 440 31.22 -83.44 7.24
C LYS A 440 29.89 -83.15 8.00
N ASN A 441 29.67 -81.83 8.15
CA ASN A 441 28.48 -81.01 7.79
C ASN A 441 27.17 -80.96 8.64
N ASN A 442 26.79 -79.71 8.98
CA ASN A 442 25.49 -79.01 8.88
C ASN A 442 24.14 -79.75 9.04
N THR A 443 23.26 -79.18 9.89
CA THR A 443 22.01 -78.50 9.41
C THR A 443 21.54 -77.36 10.36
N ARG A 444 20.43 -76.69 10.01
CA ARG A 444 19.71 -75.62 10.75
C ARG A 444 18.32 -76.12 11.18
N GLU A 445 17.65 -75.39 12.08
CA GLU A 445 16.22 -74.93 12.06
C GLU A 445 16.04 -73.92 13.23
N SER A 446 15.38 -72.73 13.16
CA SER A 446 13.94 -72.34 12.96
C SER A 446 13.06 -72.63 14.22
N VAL A 447 11.99 -71.89 14.63
CA VAL A 447 10.90 -71.15 13.94
C VAL A 447 10.25 -70.03 14.82
N ASN A 448 10.01 -68.81 14.27
CA ASN A 448 8.93 -67.79 14.50
C ASN A 448 8.48 -67.35 15.96
N ASN A 449 7.60 -66.36 16.22
CA ASN A 449 6.51 -65.74 15.42
C ASN A 449 5.94 -64.39 15.92
N ASN A 450 5.47 -63.51 14.99
CA ASN A 450 4.34 -62.53 15.10
C ASN A 450 4.38 -61.37 16.15
N LYS A 451 3.60 -60.26 16.13
CA LYS A 451 2.83 -59.40 15.14
C LYS A 451 2.12 -58.25 15.93
N THR A 452 1.64 -57.08 15.44
CA THR A 452 1.85 -56.20 14.24
C THR A 452 1.19 -54.81 14.49
N ARG A 453 1.64 -53.77 13.76
CA ARG A 453 0.89 -52.52 13.37
C ARG A 453 0.49 -51.51 14.48
N SER A 454 0.21 -50.22 14.19
CA SER A 454 0.61 -49.34 13.05
C SER A 454 0.20 -47.87 13.25
N ARG A 455 0.99 -46.97 12.65
CA ARG A 455 0.68 -45.55 12.29
C ARG A 455 0.37 -44.60 13.45
#